data_AF-A0A353HPU6-F1
#
_entry.id   AF-A0A353HPU6-F1
#
_cell.length_a   1.000
_cell.length_b   1.000
_cell.length_c   1.000
_cell.angle_alpha   90.00
_cell.angle_beta   90.00
_cell.angle_gamma   90.00
#
_symmetry.space_group_name_H-M   'P 1'
#
loop_
_entity.id
_entity.type
_entity.pdbx_description
1 polymer ?
#
loop_
_entity_poly.entity_id
_entity_poly.type
_entity_poly.pdbx_seq_one_letter_code
_entity_poly.pdbx_strand_id
1 'polypeptide(L)'
;MSKNHSLESTLTRAWLRRGPLACALWPVSLLFRALAGLRAVLYRAGVLKSGRLPVPVVVVGNIFIGGTGKTPLTIWLAEALAQAGMRPGVISRGHGSEGEAPR
;
A
#
# COMPACT_ATOMS: atom_id res chain seq x y z
N MET A 1 -9.80 24.19 9.67
CA MET A 1 -9.19 22.96 9.10
C MET A 1 -10.06 22.37 7.97
N SER A 2 -10.26 23.10 6.85
CA SER A 2 -11.20 22.70 5.78
C SER A 2 -10.71 23.12 4.38
N LYS A 3 -9.55 22.62 3.95
CA LYS A 3 -9.04 22.80 2.57
C LYS A 3 -8.57 21.50 1.90
N ASN A 4 -8.38 20.41 2.65
CA ASN A 4 -7.72 19.20 2.12
C ASN A 4 -8.67 18.24 1.36
N HIS A 5 -9.94 18.13 1.73
CA HIS A 5 -10.90 17.25 1.05
C HIS A 5 -11.19 17.65 -0.42
N SER A 6 -11.14 18.95 -0.73
CA SER A 6 -11.44 19.45 -2.09
C SER A 6 -10.35 19.06 -3.10
N LEU A 7 -9.08 19.17 -2.72
CA LEU A 7 -7.95 18.83 -3.59
C LEU A 7 -7.83 17.32 -3.80
N GLU A 8 -7.99 16.52 -2.74
CA GLU A 8 -7.95 15.06 -2.82
C GLU A 8 -9.05 14.53 -3.75
N SER A 9 -10.28 15.04 -3.61
CA SER A 9 -11.40 14.64 -4.49
C SER A 9 -11.19 15.06 -5.94
N THR A 10 -10.61 16.25 -6.17
CA THR A 10 -10.31 16.76 -7.52
C THR A 10 -9.21 15.93 -8.20
N LEU A 11 -8.14 15.62 -7.48
CA LEU A 11 -7.05 14.76 -7.97
C LEU A 11 -7.53 13.33 -8.22
N THR A 12 -8.36 12.77 -7.34
CA THR A 12 -8.97 11.44 -7.52
C THR A 12 -9.85 11.40 -8.77
N ARG A 13 -10.67 12.44 -8.98
CA ARG A 13 -11.51 12.57 -10.18
C ARG A 13 -10.67 12.70 -11.45
N ALA A 14 -9.61 13.49 -11.41
CA ALA A 14 -8.67 13.65 -12.53
C ALA A 14 -7.95 12.34 -12.86
N TRP A 15 -7.55 11.57 -11.84
CA TRP A 15 -6.92 10.26 -11.98
C TRP A 15 -7.86 9.23 -12.64
N LEU A 16 -9.12 9.17 -12.21
CA LEU A 16 -10.13 8.25 -12.76
C LEU A 16 -10.53 8.62 -14.20
N ARG A 17 -10.67 9.91 -14.52
CA ARG A 17 -11.12 10.36 -15.85
C ARG A 17 -10.01 10.47 -16.90
N ARG A 18 -8.73 10.35 -16.52
CA ARG A 18 -7.56 10.53 -17.42
C ARG A 18 -7.66 11.81 -18.27
N GLY A 19 -8.05 12.92 -17.65
CA GLY A 19 -8.21 14.21 -18.33
C GLY A 19 -6.87 14.95 -18.59
N PRO A 20 -6.90 16.22 -19.02
CA PRO A 20 -5.71 17.02 -19.34
C PRO A 20 -4.71 17.11 -18.17
N LEU A 21 -5.19 17.11 -16.93
CA LEU A 21 -4.35 17.07 -15.73
C LEU A 21 -3.55 15.76 -15.61
N ALA A 22 -4.10 14.63 -16.06
CA ALA A 22 -3.38 13.37 -16.10
C ALA A 22 -2.24 13.41 -17.14
N CYS A 23 -2.44 14.10 -18.27
CA CYS A 23 -1.38 14.34 -19.27
C CYS A 23 -0.28 15.25 -18.70
N ALA A 24 -0.64 16.32 -18.00
CA ALA A 24 0.34 17.20 -17.36
C ALA A 24 1.15 16.49 -16.26
N LEU A 25 0.53 15.57 -15.51
CA LEU A 25 1.19 14.75 -14.48
C LEU A 25 1.90 13.51 -15.06
N TRP A 26 1.75 13.22 -16.35
CA TRP A 26 2.34 12.06 -17.00
C TRP A 26 3.88 12.01 -16.92
N PRO A 27 4.65 13.08 -17.21
CA PRO A 27 6.10 13.04 -17.04
C PRO A 27 6.53 12.77 -15.59
N VAL A 28 5.80 13.31 -14.62
CA VAL A 28 6.02 13.05 -13.20
C VAL A 28 5.76 11.57 -12.87
N SER A 29 4.71 10.98 -13.44
CA SER A 29 4.43 9.56 -13.28
C SER A 29 5.51 8.65 -13.87
N LEU A 30 6.13 9.05 -15.00
CA LEU A 30 7.24 8.31 -15.60
C LEU A 30 8.48 8.34 -14.70
N LEU A 31 8.79 9.50 -14.11
CA LEU A 31 9.86 9.63 -13.11
C LEU A 31 9.58 8.74 -11.90
N PHE A 32 8.37 8.79 -11.34
CA PHE A 32 7.97 7.91 -10.24
C PHE A 32 8.11 6.43 -10.61
N ARG A 33 7.68 6.04 -11.82
CA ARG A 33 7.81 4.66 -12.33
C ARG A 33 9.28 4.24 -12.45
N ALA A 34 10.15 5.11 -12.94
CA ALA A 34 11.58 4.83 -13.04
C ALA A 34 12.20 4.61 -11.66
N LEU A 35 11.88 5.48 -10.68
CA LEU A 35 12.37 5.36 -9.30
C LEU A 35 11.83 4.10 -8.61
N ALA A 36 10.53 3.81 -8.75
CA ALA A 36 9.92 2.59 -8.21
C ALA A 36 10.51 1.32 -8.84
N GLY A 37 10.76 1.35 -10.16
CA GLY A 37 11.42 0.28 -10.90
C GLY A 37 12.86 0.06 -10.43
N LEU A 38 13.64 1.13 -10.30
CA LEU A 38 15.01 1.07 -9.77
C LEU A 38 15.01 0.46 -8.36
N ARG A 39 14.13 0.92 -7.48
CA ARG A 39 13.98 0.36 -6.13
C ARG A 39 13.67 -1.14 -6.17
N ALA A 40 12.75 -1.57 -7.04
CA ALA A 40 12.42 -2.99 -7.20
C ALA A 40 13.62 -3.81 -7.70
N VAL A 41 14.38 -3.28 -8.66
CA VAL A 41 15.62 -3.92 -9.16
C VAL A 41 16.65 -4.04 -8.04
N LEU A 42 16.86 -3.00 -7.22
CA LEU A 42 17.80 -3.03 -6.10
C LEU A 42 17.44 -4.08 -5.05
N TYR A 43 16.14 -4.31 -4.78
CA TYR A 43 15.71 -5.43 -3.93
C TYR A 43 15.94 -6.79 -4.58
N ARG A 44 15.62 -6.94 -5.87
CA ARG A 44 15.83 -8.20 -6.62
C ARG A 44 17.31 -8.56 -6.74
N ALA A 45 18.17 -7.56 -6.90
CA ALA A 45 19.62 -7.72 -6.97
C ALA A 45 20.28 -7.94 -5.59
N GLY A 46 19.51 -7.91 -4.50
CA GLY A 46 20.03 -8.09 -3.14
C GLY A 46 20.84 -6.92 -2.59
N VAL A 47 20.88 -5.78 -3.30
CA VAL A 47 21.57 -4.56 -2.86
C VAL A 47 20.87 -3.96 -1.64
N LEU A 48 19.53 -3.97 -1.65
CA LEU A 48 18.74 -3.56 -0.48
C LEU A 48 18.50 -4.77 0.43
N LYS A 49 18.72 -4.57 1.74
CA LYS A 49 18.52 -5.61 2.74
C LYS A 49 17.05 -6.03 2.80
N SER A 50 16.82 -7.33 2.70
CA SER A 50 15.51 -7.97 2.94
C SER A 50 15.66 -8.94 4.10
N GLY A 51 14.81 -8.80 5.12
CA GLY A 51 14.74 -9.74 6.23
C GLY A 51 13.85 -10.91 5.86
N ARG A 52 14.28 -12.14 6.17
CA ARG A 52 13.42 -13.32 6.12
C ARG A 52 13.04 -13.69 7.54
N LEU A 53 11.75 -13.87 7.78
CA LEU A 53 11.27 -14.39 9.05
C LEU A 53 11.23 -15.93 9.00
N PRO A 54 11.38 -16.62 10.14
CA PRO A 54 11.30 -18.09 10.21
C PRO A 54 9.87 -18.64 10.03
N VAL A 55 8.88 -17.76 9.87
CA VAL A 55 7.48 -18.09 9.68
C VAL A 55 6.99 -17.65 8.29
N PRO A 56 5.95 -18.30 7.72
CA PRO A 56 5.31 -17.82 6.51
C PRO A 56 4.73 -16.41 6.70
N VAL A 57 4.98 -15.51 5.74
CA VAL A 57 4.48 -14.13 5.78
C VAL A 57 3.61 -13.88 4.57
N VAL A 58 2.37 -13.45 4.82
CA VAL A 58 1.42 -13.03 3.76
C VAL A 58 1.25 -11.51 3.82
N VAL A 59 1.50 -10.84 2.70
CA VAL A 59 1.38 -9.38 2.61
C VAL A 59 0.08 -9.02 1.89
N VAL A 60 -0.87 -8.43 2.60
CA VAL A 60 -2.13 -7.92 2.02
C VAL A 60 -1.97 -6.45 1.64
N GLY A 61 -1.81 -6.18 0.36
CA GLY A 61 -1.62 -4.84 -0.22
C GLY A 61 -2.73 -4.43 -1.17
N ASN A 62 -2.71 -3.17 -1.61
CA ASN A 62 -3.54 -2.71 -2.74
C ASN A 62 -2.78 -1.66 -3.53
N ILE A 63 -3.07 -1.59 -4.83
CA ILE A 63 -2.47 -0.69 -5.81
C ILE A 63 -3.24 0.63 -5.97
N PHE A 64 -4.49 0.70 -5.48
CA PHE A 64 -5.33 1.90 -5.50
C PHE A 64 -5.37 2.62 -4.15
N ILE A 65 -5.52 3.95 -4.21
CA ILE A 65 -5.72 4.82 -3.05
C ILE A 65 -7.22 4.84 -2.70
N GLY A 66 -7.56 4.65 -1.42
CA GLY A 66 -8.94 4.62 -0.93
C GLY A 66 -9.31 3.35 -0.14
N GLY A 67 -10.58 3.25 0.26
CA GLY A 67 -11.14 2.11 0.99
C GLY A 67 -11.29 0.87 0.11
N THR A 68 -10.20 0.19 -0.19
CA THR A 68 -10.16 -0.88 -1.20
C THR A 68 -10.35 -2.27 -0.60
N GLY A 69 -11.13 -2.38 0.48
CA GLY A 69 -11.45 -3.66 1.11
C GLY A 69 -10.27 -4.44 1.71
N LYS A 70 -9.08 -3.82 1.87
CA LYS A 70 -7.91 -4.49 2.47
C LYS A 70 -8.22 -5.02 3.87
N THR A 71 -8.90 -4.23 4.69
CA THR A 71 -9.23 -4.62 6.07
C THR A 71 -10.21 -5.81 6.10
N PRO A 72 -11.36 -5.78 5.40
CA PRO A 72 -12.21 -6.97 5.26
C PRO A 72 -11.47 -8.21 4.73
N LEU A 73 -10.62 -8.04 3.72
CA LEU A 73 -9.84 -9.15 3.15
C LEU A 73 -8.84 -9.74 4.16
N THR A 74 -8.15 -8.89 4.93
CA THR A 74 -7.21 -9.34 5.96
C THR A 74 -7.94 -10.09 7.08
N ILE A 75 -9.13 -9.62 7.49
CA ILE A 75 -9.95 -10.29 8.51
C ILE A 75 -10.36 -11.68 8.01
N TRP A 76 -10.96 -11.74 6.81
CA TRP A 76 -11.37 -12.99 6.21
C TRP A 76 -10.21 -13.98 6.07
N LEU A 77 -9.03 -13.50 5.64
CA LEU A 77 -7.84 -14.35 5.50
C LEU A 77 -7.36 -14.89 6.85
N ALA A 78 -7.36 -14.05 7.90
CA ALA A 78 -6.98 -14.48 9.24
C ALA A 78 -7.96 -15.54 9.78
N GLU A 79 -9.26 -15.35 9.58
CA GLU A 79 -10.28 -16.33 9.98
C GLU A 79 -10.12 -17.65 9.21
N ALA A 80 -9.91 -17.60 7.90
CA ALA A 80 -9.69 -18.79 7.08
C ALA A 80 -8.45 -19.58 7.52
N LEU A 81 -7.34 -18.88 7.83
CA LEU A 81 -6.12 -19.52 8.34
C LEU A 81 -6.32 -20.11 9.74
N ALA A 82 -7.08 -19.43 10.60
CA ALA A 82 -7.44 -19.96 11.92
C ALA A 82 -8.31 -21.22 11.81
N GLN A 83 -9.28 -21.24 10.91
CA GLN A 83 -10.11 -22.42 10.61
C GLN A 83 -9.30 -23.58 10.05
N ALA A 84 -8.24 -23.30 9.30
CA ALA A 84 -7.27 -24.30 8.84
C ALA A 84 -6.31 -24.81 9.94
N GLY A 85 -6.52 -24.41 11.20
CA GLY A 85 -5.70 -24.84 12.34
C GLY A 85 -4.40 -24.05 12.55
N MET A 86 -4.20 -22.95 11.81
CA MET A 86 -3.03 -22.09 11.99
C MET A 86 -3.26 -21.02 13.07
N ARG A 87 -2.19 -20.35 13.50
CA ARG A 87 -2.23 -19.22 14.44
C ARG A 87 -1.75 -17.93 13.75
N PRO A 88 -2.60 -17.25 12.96
CA PRO A 88 -2.18 -16.06 12.22
C PRO A 88 -1.95 -14.87 13.15
N GLY A 89 -0.91 -14.08 12.88
CA GLY A 89 -0.68 -12.77 13.49
C GLY A 89 -0.83 -11.67 12.45
N VAL A 90 -1.46 -10.55 12.80
CA VAL A 90 -1.67 -9.41 11.90
C VAL A 90 -0.77 -8.25 12.31
N ILE A 91 0.11 -7.83 11.41
CA ILE A 91 0.96 -6.64 11.60
C ILE A 91 0.42 -5.52 10.73
N SER A 92 0.03 -4.41 11.35
CA SER A 92 -0.42 -3.18 10.67
C SER A 92 0.58 -2.05 10.87
N ARG A 93 0.72 -1.17 9.88
CA ARG A 93 1.61 0.00 9.94
C ARG A 93 1.08 1.15 10.81
N GLY A 94 -0.19 1.12 11.26
CA GLY A 94 -0.74 2.20 12.10
C GLY A 94 -0.90 3.54 11.38
N HIS A 95 -1.53 3.56 10.20
CA HIS A 95 -1.79 4.82 9.50
C HIS A 95 -2.82 5.66 10.28
N GLY A 96 -2.37 6.73 10.94
CA GLY A 96 -3.19 7.60 11.79
C GLY A 96 -3.11 7.35 13.30
N SER A 97 -2.24 6.44 13.78
CA SER A 97 -1.99 6.25 15.21
C SER A 97 -0.72 6.99 15.65
N GLU A 98 -0.84 7.92 16.60
CA GLU A 98 0.29 8.66 17.21
C GLU A 98 1.13 7.83 18.20
N GLY A 99 0.89 6.51 18.27
CA GLY A 99 1.58 5.61 19.18
C GLY A 99 2.84 5.02 18.55
N GLU A 100 4.00 5.47 19.02
CA GLU A 100 5.34 5.07 18.51
C GLU A 100 5.85 3.72 19.06
N ALA A 101 5.01 2.94 19.75
CA ALA A 101 5.43 1.68 20.39
C ALA A 101 4.69 0.45 19.83
N PRO A 102 5.41 -0.65 19.51
CA PRO A 102 4.76 -1.92 19.16
C PRO A 102 4.02 -2.47 20.39
N ARG A 103 2.74 -2.82 20.22
CA ARG A 103 1.92 -3.56 21.20
C ARG A 103 1.68 -4.97 20.72
#